data_AF-H9FHD4-F1
#
_entry.id   AF-H9FHD4-F1
#
_cell.length_a   1.000
_cell.length_b   1.000
_cell.length_c   1.000
_cell.angle_alpha   90.00
_cell.angle_beta   90.00
_cell.angle_gamma   90.00
#
_symmetry.space_group_name_H-M   'P 1'
#
loop_
_entity.id
_entity.type
_entity.pdbx_description
1 polymer ?
#
loop_
_entity_poly.entity_id
_entity_poly.type
_entity_poly.pdbx_seq_one_letter_code
_entity_poly.pdbx_strand_id
1 'polypeptide(L)'
;WLALIQRGGGCTFADKIHLAYERGASGAVIFNFPGTRNEVIPMSHPGAGDIVAIMIGNLKGTKILQSIQRGIQVTMVIEVGKKHGP
;
A
#
# COMPACT_ATOMS: atom_id res chain seq x y z
N TRP A 1 -3.18 12.25 3.93
CA TRP A 1 -3.98 11.21 3.23
C TRP A 1 -3.08 10.00 2.98
N LEU A 2 -3.66 8.84 2.68
CA LEU A 2 -2.89 7.62 2.42
C LEU A 2 -3.00 7.24 0.94
N ALA A 3 -1.87 6.99 0.29
CA ALA A 3 -1.84 6.60 -1.12
C ALA A 3 -2.18 5.11 -1.26
N LEU A 4 -3.21 4.78 -2.06
CA LEU A 4 -3.53 3.39 -2.41
C LEU A 4 -2.94 3.05 -3.78
N ILE A 5 -1.97 2.12 -3.82
CA ILE A 5 -1.19 1.84 -5.04
C ILE A 5 -1.11 0.33 -5.29
N GLN A 6 -1.39 -0.12 -6.51
CA GLN A 6 -1.25 -1.54 -6.86
C GLN A 6 0.23 -1.93 -7.04
N ARG A 7 0.61 -3.12 -6.57
CA ARG A 7 1.89 -3.76 -6.86
C ARG A 7 2.00 -4.13 -8.36
N GLY A 8 3.22 -4.13 -8.88
CA GLY A 8 3.53 -4.51 -10.26
C GLY A 8 3.55 -3.30 -11.20
N GLY A 9 3.42 -3.55 -12.50
CA GLY A 9 3.45 -2.50 -13.52
C GLY A 9 4.86 -2.01 -13.89
N GLY A 10 5.89 -2.82 -13.63
CA GLY A 10 7.27 -2.51 -14.05
C GLY A 10 8.05 -1.56 -13.15
N CYS A 11 7.55 -1.21 -11.95
CA CYS A 11 8.27 -0.41 -10.96
C CYS A 11 8.33 -1.08 -9.58
N THR A 12 9.28 -0.65 -8.76
CA THR A 12 9.60 -1.21 -7.45
C THR A 12 8.64 -0.72 -6.36
N PHE A 13 8.75 -1.30 -5.15
CA PHE A 13 8.07 -0.73 -3.97
C PHE A 13 8.60 0.66 -3.64
N ALA A 14 9.92 0.86 -3.77
CA ALA A 14 10.55 2.14 -3.51
C ALA A 14 10.00 3.25 -4.41
N ASP A 15 9.86 3.00 -5.71
CA ASP A 15 9.29 3.98 -6.66
C ASP A 15 7.87 4.42 -6.25
N LYS A 16 7.05 3.46 -5.83
CA LYS A 16 5.66 3.72 -5.42
C LYS A 16 5.59 4.51 -4.12
N ILE A 17 6.40 4.13 -3.13
CA ILE A 17 6.46 4.80 -1.82
C ILE A 17 7.04 6.21 -1.98
N HIS A 18 8.11 6.36 -2.77
CA HIS A 18 8.73 7.65 -3.04
C HIS A 18 7.78 8.60 -3.76
N LEU A 19 7.06 8.12 -4.79
CA LEU A 19 6.04 8.94 -5.45
C LEU A 19 4.92 9.36 -4.48
N ALA A 20 4.49 8.49 -3.56
CA ALA A 20 3.51 8.85 -2.55
C ALA A 20 4.04 9.95 -1.62
N TYR A 21 5.28 9.82 -1.16
CA TYR A 21 5.97 10.81 -0.33
C TYR A 21 6.06 12.18 -1.03
N GLU A 22 6.54 12.22 -2.28
CA GLU A 22 6.68 13.45 -3.07
C GLU A 22 5.33 14.16 -3.33
N ARG A 23 4.22 13.42 -3.28
CA ARG A 23 2.85 13.97 -3.41
C ARG A 23 2.25 14.41 -2.07
N GLY A 24 3.01 14.35 -0.98
CA GLY A 24 2.56 14.74 0.36
C GLY A 24 1.62 13.73 1.02
N ALA A 25 1.66 12.46 0.61
CA ALA A 25 0.96 11.40 1.34
C ALA A 25 1.63 11.18 2.70
N SER A 26 0.83 10.90 3.72
CA SER A 26 1.32 10.57 5.07
C SER A 26 1.71 9.09 5.20
N GLY A 27 1.41 8.28 4.18
CA GLY A 27 1.69 6.86 4.14
C GLY A 27 1.26 6.22 2.82
N ALA A 28 1.85 5.07 2.50
CA ALA A 28 1.59 4.28 1.30
C ALA A 28 0.98 2.92 1.66
N VAL A 29 -0.17 2.62 1.07
CA VAL A 29 -0.86 1.33 1.16
C VAL A 29 -0.71 0.63 -0.19
N ILE A 30 0.23 -0.30 -0.25
CA ILE A 30 0.47 -1.11 -1.44
C ILE A 30 -0.45 -2.32 -1.41
N PHE A 31 -1.28 -2.54 -2.41
CA PHE A 31 -2.07 -3.76 -2.51
C PHE A 31 -1.52 -4.71 -3.58
N ASN A 32 -1.53 -6.01 -3.27
CA ASN A 32 -0.93 -7.02 -4.13
C ASN A 32 -1.67 -7.12 -5.49
N PHE A 33 -1.01 -7.71 -6.49
CA PHE A 33 -1.55 -7.78 -7.87
C PHE A 33 -2.61 -8.89 -8.02
N PRO A 34 -3.45 -8.85 -9.08
CA PRO A 34 -4.52 -9.84 -9.28
C PRO A 34 -4.04 -11.29 -9.24
N GLY A 35 -4.85 -12.18 -8.67
CA GLY A 35 -4.53 -13.61 -8.53
C GLY A 35 -3.89 -13.99 -7.19
N THR A 36 -3.31 -13.05 -6.45
CA THR A 36 -2.65 -13.29 -5.14
C THR A 36 -3.61 -13.37 -3.94
N ARG A 37 -4.91 -13.14 -4.17
CA ARG A 37 -5.95 -13.19 -3.14
C ARG A 37 -5.63 -12.32 -1.91
N ASN A 38 -5.32 -12.95 -0.77
CA ASN A 38 -5.01 -12.28 0.51
C ASN A 38 -3.51 -12.30 0.83
N GLU A 39 -2.67 -12.81 -0.07
CA GLU A 39 -1.23 -12.91 0.17
C GLU A 39 -0.59 -11.53 0.28
N VAL A 40 0.32 -11.43 1.24
CA VAL A 40 1.20 -10.28 1.45
C VAL A 40 2.63 -10.79 1.56
N ILE A 41 3.59 -9.94 1.19
CA ILE A 41 5.02 -10.23 1.33
C ILE A 41 5.72 -9.04 1.98
N PRO A 42 6.87 -9.25 2.65
CA PRO A 42 7.72 -8.15 3.09
C PRO A 42 8.12 -7.25 1.92
N MET A 43 8.15 -5.95 2.15
CA MET A 43 8.60 -4.97 1.16
C MET A 43 10.02 -4.51 1.52
N SER A 44 10.97 -4.68 0.60
CA SER A 44 12.26 -3.98 0.67
C SER A 44 12.17 -2.68 -0.12
N HIS A 45 12.51 -1.56 0.52
CA HIS A 45 12.38 -0.22 -0.06
C HIS A 45 13.40 0.79 0.51
N PRO A 46 14.71 0.48 0.50
CA PRO A 46 15.72 1.44 0.93
C PRO A 46 15.66 2.72 0.09
N GLY A 47 15.72 3.89 0.73
CA GLY A 47 15.76 5.19 0.05
C GLY A 47 14.41 5.72 -0.47
N ALA A 48 13.28 5.11 -0.10
CA ALA A 48 11.96 5.45 -0.66
C ALA A 48 11.25 6.65 0.00
N GLY A 49 11.88 7.35 0.94
CA GLY A 49 11.26 8.44 1.72
C GLY A 49 10.79 8.01 3.11
N ASP A 50 10.44 9.00 3.93
CA ASP A 50 10.15 8.83 5.37
C ASP A 50 8.64 8.86 5.66
N ILE A 51 7.92 7.86 5.16
CA ILE A 51 6.48 7.65 5.43
C ILE A 51 6.20 6.19 5.75
N VAL A 52 5.12 5.96 6.51
CA VAL A 52 4.65 4.61 6.81
C VAL A 52 4.24 3.90 5.51
N ALA A 53 4.78 2.71 5.27
CA ALA A 53 4.42 1.88 4.11
C ALA A 53 3.95 0.49 4.56
N ILE A 54 2.76 0.07 4.11
CA ILE A 54 2.22 -1.26 4.39
C ILE A 54 1.81 -1.98 3.10
N MET A 55 1.81 -3.31 3.14
CA MET A 55 1.19 -4.13 2.11
C MET A 55 -0.13 -4.73 2.60
N ILE A 56 -1.14 -4.76 1.73
CA ILE A 56 -2.39 -5.50 1.92
C ILE A 56 -2.64 -6.47 0.75
N GLY A 57 -3.44 -7.50 0.99
CA GLY A 57 -3.83 -8.45 -0.05
C GLY A 57 -4.65 -7.81 -1.18
N ASN A 58 -4.62 -8.42 -2.36
CA ASN A 58 -5.30 -7.93 -3.56
C ASN A 58 -6.83 -7.79 -3.36
N LEU A 59 -7.48 -8.73 -2.67
CA LEU A 59 -8.93 -8.67 -2.45
C LEU A 59 -9.33 -7.45 -1.62
N LYS A 60 -8.56 -7.15 -0.55
CA LYS A 60 -8.82 -5.99 0.30
C LYS A 60 -8.56 -4.69 -0.46
N GLY A 61 -7.45 -4.59 -1.17
CA GLY A 61 -7.11 -3.41 -1.96
C GLY A 61 -8.11 -3.11 -3.07
N THR A 62 -8.51 -4.14 -3.82
CA THR A 62 -9.53 -4.02 -4.88
C THR A 62 -10.86 -3.57 -4.31
N LYS A 63 -11.30 -4.12 -3.17
CA LYS A 63 -12.54 -3.69 -2.52
C LYS A 63 -12.49 -2.21 -2.12
N ILE A 64 -11.38 -1.75 -1.52
CA ILE A 64 -11.21 -0.34 -1.14
C ILE A 64 -11.23 0.54 -2.40
N LEU A 65 -10.49 0.17 -3.44
CA LEU A 65 -10.43 0.92 -4.69
C LEU A 65 -11.82 1.05 -5.33
N GLN A 66 -12.58 -0.04 -5.40
CA GLN A 66 -13.94 -0.03 -5.95
C GLN A 66 -14.89 0.87 -5.15
N SER A 67 -14.77 0.90 -3.82
CA SER A 67 -15.54 1.85 -2.98
C SER A 67 -15.20 3.30 -3.34
N ILE A 68 -13.91 3.63 -3.42
CA ILE A 68 -13.45 5.00 -3.77
C ILE A 68 -13.94 5.39 -5.17
N GLN A 69 -13.83 4.49 -6.15
CA GLN A 69 -14.29 4.71 -7.52
C GLN A 69 -15.82 4.94 -7.62
N ARG A 70 -16.58 4.43 -6.64
CA ARG A 70 -18.03 4.68 -6.52
C ARG A 70 -18.35 5.96 -5.72
N GLY A 71 -17.35 6.80 -5.44
CA GLY A 71 -17.52 8.05 -4.70
C GLY A 71 -17.64 7.87 -3.17
N ILE A 72 -17.35 6.68 -2.65
CA ILE A 72 -17.40 6.42 -1.22
C ILE A 72 -16.05 6.77 -0.61
N GLN A 73 -16.03 7.74 0.31
CA GLN A 73 -14.83 8.05 1.09
C GLN A 73 -14.46 6.85 1.99
N VAL A 74 -13.22 6.38 1.88
CA VAL A 74 -12.66 5.35 2.75
C VAL A 74 -11.57 5.97 3.61
N THR A 75 -11.68 5.80 4.92
CA THR A 75 -10.65 6.17 5.89
C THR A 75 -9.94 4.92 6.41
N MET A 76 -8.68 5.07 6.80
CA MET A 76 -7.87 3.98 7.34
C MET A 76 -7.00 4.52 8.47
N VAL A 77 -6.98 3.80 9.58
CA VAL A 77 -6.04 3.98 10.68
C VAL A 77 -5.08 2.79 10.64
N ILE A 78 -3.78 3.06 10.70
CA ILE A 78 -2.72 2.05 10.67
C ILE A 78 -2.00 2.13 12.01
N GLU A 79 -1.92 1.00 12.69
CA GLU A 79 -1.22 0.86 13.97
C GLU A 79 -0.17 -0.25 13.87
N VAL A 80 0.80 -0.21 14.78
CA VAL A 80 1.85 -1.24 14.84
C VAL A 80 1.24 -2.57 15.26
N GLY A 81 1.47 -3.61 14.45
CA GLY A 81 1.02 -4.97 14.71
C GLY A 81 1.97 -5.79 15.57
N LYS A 82 1.87 -7.12 15.46
CA LYS A 82 2.76 -8.06 16.15
C LYS A 82 4.00 -8.35 15.30
N LYS A 83 5.17 -8.41 15.96
CA LYS A 83 6.41 -8.93 15.37
C LYS A 83 6.29 -10.42 15.10
N HIS A 84 6.70 -10.86 13.92
CA HIS A 84 6.80 -12.28 13.53
C HIS A 84 8.20 -12.52 12.94
N GLY A 85 8.99 -13.42 13.52
CA GLY A 85 10.41 -13.57 13.14
C GLY A 85 11.31 -12.43 13.64
N PRO A 86 12.62 -12.44 13.31
CA PRO A 86 13.58 -11.42 13.75
C PRO A 86 13.28 -10.01 13.25
#